data_AF-A0A1S3IRX1-F1
#
_entry.id   AF-A0A1S3IRX1-F1
#
_cell.length_a   1.000
_cell.length_b   1.000
_cell.length_c   1.000
_cell.angle_alpha   90.00
_cell.angle_beta   90.00
_cell.angle_gamma   90.00
#
_symmetry.space_group_name_H-M   'P 1'
#
loop_
_entity.id
_entity.type
_entity.pdbx_description
1 polymer ?
#
loop_
_entity_poly.entity_id
_entity_poly.type
_entity_poly.pdbx_seq_one_letter_code
_entity_poly.pdbx_strand_id
1 'polypeptide(L)'
;MGKVKAAETLLKAHSPIDPLDKEKVTPLHLAAKGGHTEMVEFLMKMGANIAQRDQNGLNCLDMAIDCNHENVAMAIVKSDKWEEAMKNQTAVSKDLGKDTPLRKLIRKMPDVAEKVFNKCMKPNMTNPENSDCEKIYNYEYLDDTFADWGEKSDDGSCSDSIYDEDTHIIKPDVPPYSKDSRILKKNHPLQIMVSSKREDLLSHPLVASLLKHKWQKFGAAFYYINLIIYSVFLTFLTGYMLVHEPPYMLVNYTAWNGTDINAVSCQELASFGLHQPVQYPIALLLFGTIGKWIVLALAIVTTLRELYQICYSKMSYVNVENLIEWLIYVPAFLLVMDWDSCQMSNPHIRHPWQWNVGAIALFLAWIELLLFIRKLPRFGIYVVMFTDILWTFCQFFLVFVLFIVAFGLTFHVLLKNQASFSSPARSLLKTTVMMIGEFEFDTQYTTEITPEGQNMHSDQVYYEGVTYTIFILFLVLMSILIMNLLVR
;
A
#
# COMPACT_ATOMS: atom_id res chain seq x y z
N MET A 1 12.59 40.96 -30.34
CA MET A 1 12.26 41.94 -31.41
C MET A 1 13.19 42.00 -32.63
N GLY A 2 14.49 42.35 -32.53
CA GLY A 2 15.34 42.53 -33.73
C GLY A 2 15.51 41.28 -34.61
N LYS A 3 15.65 40.10 -33.99
CA LYS A 3 15.80 38.82 -34.69
C LYS A 3 14.52 38.37 -35.42
N VAL A 4 13.34 38.68 -34.86
CA VAL A 4 12.04 38.32 -35.46
C VAL A 4 11.79 39.12 -36.74
N LYS A 5 12.12 40.42 -36.74
CA LYS A 5 12.03 41.25 -37.95
C LYS A 5 12.94 40.75 -39.08
N ALA A 6 14.15 40.28 -38.73
CA ALA A 6 15.06 39.67 -39.70
C ALA A 6 14.49 38.38 -40.29
N ALA A 7 13.93 37.49 -39.46
CA ALA A 7 13.25 36.29 -39.92
C ALA A 7 12.04 36.62 -40.83
N GLU A 8 11.27 37.66 -40.49
CA GLU A 8 10.15 38.13 -41.30
C GLU A 8 10.61 38.61 -42.69
N THR A 9 11.70 39.38 -42.77
CA THR A 9 12.26 39.79 -44.07
C THR A 9 12.78 38.61 -44.90
N LEU A 10 13.35 37.59 -44.26
CA LEU A 10 13.83 36.38 -44.95
C LEU A 10 12.68 35.54 -45.51
N LEU A 11 11.58 35.40 -44.76
CA LEU A 11 10.38 34.71 -45.25
C LEU A 11 9.70 35.47 -46.39
N LYS A 12 9.67 36.81 -46.34
CA LYS A 12 9.20 37.64 -47.46
C LYS A 12 10.05 37.47 -48.72
N ALA A 13 11.33 37.10 -48.57
CA ALA A 13 12.23 36.81 -49.68
C ALA A 13 12.15 35.35 -50.18
N HIS A 14 11.07 34.62 -49.88
CA HIS A 14 10.83 33.22 -50.28
C HIS A 14 11.85 32.20 -49.71
N SER A 15 12.48 32.51 -48.57
CA SER A 15 13.28 31.50 -47.85
C SER A 15 12.39 30.34 -47.37
N PRO A 16 12.85 29.07 -47.45
CA PRO A 16 12.12 27.94 -46.87
C PRO A 16 11.96 28.12 -45.36
N ILE A 17 10.80 27.68 -44.83
CA ILE A 17 10.44 27.80 -43.40
C ILE A 17 11.12 26.72 -42.55
N ASP A 18 11.23 25.51 -43.10
CA ASP A 18 11.81 24.34 -42.42
C ASP A 18 13.08 23.81 -43.14
N PRO A 19 14.14 24.63 -43.32
CA PRO A 19 15.42 24.11 -43.77
C PRO A 19 15.99 23.15 -42.71
N LEU A 20 16.59 22.06 -43.16
CA LEU A 20 17.20 21.05 -42.30
C LEU A 20 18.72 21.23 -42.34
N ASP A 21 19.35 21.22 -41.16
CA ASP A 21 20.80 21.13 -41.05
C ASP A 21 21.30 19.67 -41.10
N LYS A 22 22.58 19.45 -40.82
CA LYS A 22 23.20 18.11 -40.82
C LYS A 22 22.60 17.16 -39.78
N GLU A 23 22.04 17.70 -38.69
CA GLU A 23 21.42 16.97 -37.59
C GLU A 23 19.89 16.91 -37.75
N LYS A 24 19.35 17.30 -38.92
CA LYS A 24 17.91 17.42 -39.21
C LYS A 24 17.18 18.41 -38.28
N VAL A 25 17.90 19.37 -37.72
CA VAL A 25 17.37 20.40 -36.84
C VAL A 25 16.76 21.52 -37.69
N THR A 26 15.54 21.93 -37.35
CA THR A 26 14.84 23.07 -38.00
C THR A 26 15.08 24.38 -37.25
N PRO A 27 14.81 25.55 -37.87
CA PRO A 27 14.86 26.83 -37.15
C PRO A 27 13.98 26.86 -35.90
N LEU A 28 12.86 26.12 -35.91
CA LEU A 28 11.96 25.98 -34.76
C LEU A 28 12.61 25.23 -33.59
N HIS A 29 13.39 24.18 -33.86
CA HIS A 29 14.17 23.48 -32.82
C HIS A 29 15.21 24.40 -32.17
N LEU A 30 15.94 25.19 -32.96
CA LEU A 30 16.93 26.13 -32.43
C LEU A 30 16.28 27.25 -31.61
N ALA A 31 15.14 27.78 -32.07
CA ALA A 31 14.38 28.77 -31.32
C ALA A 31 13.85 28.20 -30.00
N ALA A 32 13.41 26.94 -29.99
CA ALA A 32 12.95 26.25 -28.79
C ALA A 32 14.08 25.96 -27.80
N LYS A 33 15.23 25.46 -28.29
CA LYS A 33 16.45 25.22 -27.52
C LYS A 33 17.04 26.51 -26.93
N GLY A 34 16.88 27.64 -27.63
CA GLY A 34 17.34 28.96 -27.17
C GLY A 34 16.35 29.73 -26.30
N GLY A 35 15.16 29.18 -26.02
CA GLY A 35 14.15 29.83 -25.18
C GLY A 35 13.51 31.07 -25.82
N HIS A 36 13.52 31.18 -27.16
CA HIS A 36 13.07 32.37 -27.87
C HIS A 36 11.55 32.34 -28.17
N THR A 37 10.72 32.60 -27.16
CA THR A 37 9.25 32.50 -27.26
C THR A 37 8.65 33.31 -28.42
N GLU A 38 9.03 34.58 -28.60
CA GLU A 38 8.53 35.42 -29.71
C GLU A 38 8.83 34.81 -31.08
N MET A 39 10.00 34.18 -31.24
CA MET A 39 10.42 33.55 -32.49
C MET A 39 9.64 32.26 -32.73
N VAL A 40 9.41 31.47 -31.68
CA VAL A 40 8.63 30.23 -31.76
C VAL A 40 7.19 30.54 -32.17
N GLU A 41 6.55 31.53 -31.53
CA GLU A 41 5.20 31.97 -31.92
C GLU A 41 5.13 32.47 -33.36
N PHE A 42 6.14 33.21 -33.80
CA PHE A 42 6.20 33.71 -35.18
C PHE A 42 6.35 32.57 -36.19
N LEU A 43 7.27 31.62 -35.95
CA LEU A 43 7.48 30.47 -36.84
C LEU A 43 6.26 29.56 -36.89
N MET A 44 5.58 29.33 -35.75
CA MET A 44 4.33 28.57 -35.73
C MET A 44 3.21 29.25 -36.53
N LYS A 45 3.08 30.59 -36.44
CA LYS A 45 2.11 31.35 -37.25
C LYS A 45 2.37 31.25 -38.75
N MET A 46 3.64 31.10 -39.14
CA MET A 46 4.03 30.92 -40.55
C MET A 46 3.87 29.48 -41.04
N GLY A 47 3.45 28.54 -40.18
CA GLY A 47 3.14 27.17 -40.55
C GLY A 47 4.33 26.20 -40.45
N ALA A 48 5.37 26.53 -39.68
CA ALA A 48 6.50 25.62 -39.44
C ALA A 48 6.04 24.25 -38.93
N ASN A 49 6.74 23.19 -39.36
CA ASN A 49 6.42 21.82 -38.99
C ASN A 49 6.84 21.50 -37.53
N ILE A 50 5.86 21.32 -36.66
CA ILE A 50 6.04 21.05 -35.22
C ILE A 50 6.38 19.57 -34.96
N ALA A 51 5.92 18.67 -35.84
CA ALA A 51 6.15 17.22 -35.75
C ALA A 51 7.55 16.79 -36.20
N GLN A 52 8.33 17.67 -36.82
CA GLN A 52 9.66 17.35 -37.31
C GLN A 52 10.57 16.92 -36.15
N ARG A 53 11.35 15.87 -36.38
CA ARG A 53 12.29 15.30 -35.40
C ARG A 53 13.73 15.54 -35.82
N ASP A 54 14.59 15.79 -34.84
CA ASP A 54 16.04 15.84 -35.02
C ASP A 54 16.65 14.43 -35.20
N GLN A 55 17.97 14.35 -35.37
CA GLN A 55 18.70 13.09 -35.47
C GLN A 55 18.58 12.19 -34.23
N ASN A 56 18.28 12.76 -33.07
CA ASN A 56 18.07 12.03 -31.81
C ASN A 56 16.60 11.62 -31.59
N GLY A 57 15.70 11.97 -32.52
CA GLY A 57 14.27 11.73 -32.40
C GLY A 57 13.52 12.73 -31.52
N LEU A 58 14.17 13.81 -31.07
CA LEU A 58 13.56 14.89 -30.29
C LEU A 58 12.80 15.83 -31.22
N ASN A 59 11.62 16.26 -30.81
CA ASN A 59 10.91 17.34 -31.49
C ASN A 59 11.18 18.70 -30.81
N CYS A 60 10.61 19.77 -31.36
CA CYS A 60 10.79 21.12 -30.81
C CYS A 60 10.28 21.26 -29.36
N LEU A 61 9.25 20.52 -28.96
CA LEU A 61 8.72 20.52 -27.59
C LEU A 61 9.67 19.80 -26.63
N ASP A 62 10.21 18.64 -27.01
CA ASP A 62 11.22 17.91 -26.24
C ASP A 62 12.46 18.78 -25.98
N MET A 63 12.93 19.52 -27.00
CA MET A 63 14.05 20.45 -26.82
C MET A 63 13.74 21.58 -25.83
N ALA A 64 12.52 22.14 -25.88
CA ALA A 64 12.08 23.15 -24.92
C ALA A 64 12.03 22.57 -23.48
N ILE A 65 11.53 21.34 -23.32
CA ILE A 65 11.46 20.65 -22.04
C ILE A 65 12.85 20.32 -21.50
N ASP A 66 13.75 19.85 -22.36
CA ASP A 66 15.10 19.47 -21.95
C ASP A 66 15.98 20.67 -21.57
N CYS A 67 15.77 21.83 -22.21
CA CYS A 67 16.42 23.10 -21.87
C CYS A 67 15.69 23.91 -20.78
N ASN A 68 14.61 23.36 -20.19
CA ASN A 68 13.81 24.00 -19.15
C ASN A 68 13.17 25.35 -19.55
N HIS A 69 12.74 25.49 -20.80
CA HIS A 69 12.11 26.70 -21.34
C HIS A 69 10.57 26.64 -21.31
N GLU A 70 10.01 26.87 -20.13
CA GLU A 70 8.57 26.75 -19.88
C GLU A 70 7.70 27.67 -20.76
N ASN A 71 8.09 28.94 -20.93
CA ASN A 71 7.35 29.90 -21.76
C ASN A 71 7.23 29.43 -23.22
N VAL A 72 8.27 28.77 -23.74
CA VAL A 72 8.26 28.21 -25.09
C VAL A 72 7.34 27.00 -25.14
N ALA A 73 7.46 26.07 -24.20
CA ALA A 73 6.59 24.89 -24.13
C ALA A 73 5.11 25.30 -24.02
N MET A 74 4.81 26.33 -23.22
CA MET A 74 3.47 26.88 -23.08
C MET A 74 2.96 27.52 -24.38
N ALA A 75 3.82 28.21 -25.14
CA ALA A 75 3.46 28.74 -26.45
C ALA A 75 3.15 27.63 -27.46
N ILE A 76 3.94 26.56 -27.47
CA ILE A 76 3.73 25.38 -28.33
C ILE A 76 2.42 24.69 -27.97
N VAL A 77 2.16 24.44 -26.69
CA VAL A 77 0.92 23.80 -26.21
C VAL A 77 -0.32 24.66 -26.46
N LYS A 78 -0.19 26.00 -26.45
CA LYS A 78 -1.31 26.90 -26.78
C LYS A 78 -1.70 26.85 -28.26
N SER A 79 -0.78 26.53 -29.17
CA SER A 79 -1.04 26.46 -30.60
C SER A 79 -2.13 25.43 -30.99
N ASP A 80 -2.69 25.57 -32.18
CA ASP A 80 -3.72 24.66 -32.69
C ASP A 80 -3.15 23.27 -33.03
N LYS A 81 -1.87 23.21 -33.44
CA LYS A 81 -1.15 21.98 -33.81
C LYS A 81 -0.43 21.31 -32.63
N TRP A 82 -0.84 21.59 -31.40
CA TRP A 82 -0.21 21.04 -30.20
C TRP A 82 -0.26 19.50 -30.14
N GLU A 83 -1.28 18.86 -30.73
CA GLU A 83 -1.41 17.39 -30.78
C GLU A 83 -0.24 16.75 -31.54
N GLU A 84 0.20 17.36 -32.64
CA GLU A 84 1.36 16.91 -33.41
C GLU A 84 2.66 17.00 -32.59
N ALA A 85 2.78 18.01 -31.72
CA ALA A 85 3.91 18.15 -30.80
C ALA A 85 3.93 17.09 -29.70
N MET A 86 2.75 16.60 -29.30
CA MET A 86 2.63 15.62 -28.22
C MET A 86 2.81 14.17 -28.69
N LYS A 87 2.51 13.90 -29.97
CA LYS A 87 2.68 12.58 -30.61
C LYS A 87 4.14 12.31 -31.00
N ASN A 88 5.01 12.26 -29.99
CA ASN A 88 6.40 11.86 -30.15
C ASN A 88 6.82 10.79 -29.13
N GLN A 89 7.82 9.98 -29.51
CA GLN A 89 8.47 9.02 -28.64
C GLN A 89 9.98 9.17 -28.77
N THR A 90 10.63 9.27 -27.62
CA THR A 90 12.08 9.44 -27.53
C THR A 90 12.66 8.27 -26.75
N ALA A 91 13.78 7.72 -27.20
CA ALA A 91 14.48 6.69 -26.44
C ALA A 91 15.23 7.38 -25.29
N VAL A 92 14.81 7.13 -24.05
CA VAL A 92 15.57 7.52 -22.85
C VAL A 92 16.49 6.35 -22.49
N SER A 93 17.57 6.65 -21.74
CA SER A 93 18.64 5.72 -21.34
C SER A 93 18.18 4.27 -21.09
N LYS A 94 19.12 3.32 -21.27
CA LYS A 94 18.95 1.85 -21.24
C LYS A 94 17.99 1.28 -20.16
N ASP A 95 17.71 1.99 -19.07
CA ASP A 95 16.87 1.57 -17.95
C ASP A 95 15.37 1.95 -18.03
N LEU A 96 14.98 3.01 -18.77
CA LEU A 96 13.58 3.47 -18.83
C LEU A 96 12.89 3.16 -20.17
N GLY A 97 13.61 2.81 -21.23
CA GLY A 97 13.00 2.56 -22.54
C GLY A 97 12.47 3.83 -23.20
N LYS A 98 11.23 3.81 -23.72
CA LYS A 98 10.62 4.94 -24.45
C LYS A 98 9.98 5.97 -23.50
N ASP A 99 10.17 7.25 -23.78
CA ASP A 99 9.59 8.38 -23.04
C ASP A 99 8.80 9.30 -23.97
N THR A 100 7.72 9.88 -23.45
CA THR A 100 6.80 10.74 -24.20
C THR A 100 6.89 12.19 -23.71
N PRO A 101 6.56 13.19 -24.55
CA PRO A 101 6.56 14.58 -24.15
C PRO A 101 5.74 14.85 -22.89
N LEU A 102 4.58 14.18 -22.73
CA LEU A 102 3.77 14.33 -21.52
C LEU A 102 4.50 13.84 -20.27
N ARG A 103 5.13 12.66 -20.32
CA ARG A 103 5.89 12.12 -19.18
C ARG A 103 7.02 13.06 -18.78
N LYS A 104 7.71 13.68 -19.74
CA LYS A 104 8.73 14.70 -19.48
C LYS A 104 8.15 15.97 -18.87
N LEU A 105 7.00 16.46 -19.38
CA LEU A 105 6.29 17.61 -18.83
C LEU A 105 5.90 17.39 -17.37
N ILE A 106 5.32 16.23 -17.02
CA ILE A 106 4.94 15.92 -15.62
C ILE A 106 6.15 15.99 -14.67
N ARG A 107 7.33 15.53 -15.14
CA ARG A 107 8.57 15.56 -14.35
C ARG A 107 9.11 16.99 -14.20
N LYS A 108 9.26 17.72 -15.31
CA LYS A 108 10.00 19.00 -15.35
C LYS A 108 9.10 20.25 -15.25
N MET A 109 7.94 20.27 -15.90
CA MET A 109 7.06 21.44 -16.10
C MET A 109 5.58 21.11 -15.86
N PRO A 110 5.12 21.05 -14.59
CA PRO A 110 3.76 20.64 -14.26
C PRO A 110 2.68 21.60 -14.78
N ASP A 111 2.92 22.91 -14.79
CA ASP A 111 1.93 23.92 -15.19
C ASP A 111 1.56 23.80 -16.68
N VAL A 112 2.57 23.49 -17.51
CA VAL A 112 2.38 23.20 -18.93
C VAL A 112 1.61 21.88 -19.11
N ALA A 113 1.88 20.86 -18.28
CA ALA A 113 1.14 19.59 -18.30
C ALA A 113 -0.34 19.79 -17.92
N GLU A 114 -0.64 20.66 -16.95
CA GLU A 114 -2.01 21.02 -16.59
C GLU A 114 -2.73 21.66 -17.77
N LYS A 115 -2.06 22.51 -18.55
CA LYS A 115 -2.67 23.09 -19.74
C LYS A 115 -2.99 22.05 -20.81
N VAL A 116 -2.13 21.05 -20.97
CA VAL A 116 -2.41 19.89 -21.83
C VAL A 116 -3.66 19.16 -21.34
N PHE A 117 -3.79 18.90 -20.04
CA PHE A 117 -4.97 18.23 -19.48
C PHE A 117 -6.26 19.01 -19.67
N ASN A 118 -6.20 20.34 -19.54
CA ASN A 118 -7.33 21.21 -19.84
C ASN A 118 -7.75 21.11 -21.32
N LYS A 119 -6.80 21.02 -22.26
CA LYS A 119 -7.12 20.84 -23.69
C LYS A 119 -7.70 19.45 -24.02
N CYS A 120 -7.38 18.44 -23.22
CA CYS A 120 -7.98 17.11 -23.33
C CYS A 120 -9.44 17.05 -22.84
N MET A 121 -9.96 18.12 -22.24
CA MET A 121 -11.35 18.25 -21.81
C MET A 121 -12.11 19.15 -22.79
N LYS A 122 -13.02 18.57 -23.59
CA LYS A 122 -13.85 19.32 -24.55
C LYS A 122 -15.31 19.35 -24.06
N PRO A 123 -15.98 20.51 -24.01
CA PRO A 123 -17.41 20.56 -23.74
C PRO A 123 -18.20 20.00 -24.94
N ASN A 124 -19.20 19.16 -24.69
CA ASN A 124 -20.11 18.67 -25.73
C ASN A 124 -21.06 19.82 -26.13
N MET A 125 -20.76 20.52 -27.22
CA MET A 125 -21.54 21.68 -27.71
C MET A 125 -22.77 21.27 -28.54
N THR A 126 -23.40 20.12 -28.26
CA THR A 126 -24.56 19.65 -29.03
C THR A 126 -25.90 20.24 -28.58
N ASN A 127 -26.02 20.85 -27.40
CA ASN A 127 -27.22 21.61 -27.00
C ASN A 127 -26.92 22.66 -25.91
N PRO A 128 -26.96 23.98 -26.23
CA PRO A 128 -26.68 25.04 -25.26
C PRO A 128 -27.81 25.33 -24.24
N GLU A 129 -28.96 24.66 -24.33
CA GLU A 129 -30.14 24.94 -23.49
C GLU A 129 -30.40 23.95 -22.34
N ASN A 130 -29.71 22.80 -22.29
CA ASN A 130 -29.79 21.90 -21.13
C ASN A 130 -28.58 22.09 -20.22
N SER A 131 -28.82 22.28 -18.92
CA SER A 131 -27.79 22.55 -17.91
C SER A 131 -26.83 21.38 -17.63
N ASP A 132 -26.95 20.27 -18.38
CA ASP A 132 -26.06 19.12 -18.32
C ASP A 132 -25.12 19.16 -19.53
N CYS A 133 -24.17 20.10 -19.51
CA CYS A 133 -23.03 20.10 -20.43
C CYS A 133 -22.20 18.83 -20.20
N GLU A 134 -22.45 17.79 -21.00
CA GLU A 134 -21.62 16.59 -21.05
C GLU A 134 -20.19 17.00 -21.42
N LYS A 135 -19.20 16.56 -20.63
CA LYS A 135 -17.78 16.84 -20.88
C LYS A 135 -17.14 15.60 -21.49
N ILE A 136 -16.52 15.76 -22.66
CA ILE A 136 -15.78 14.70 -23.33
C ILE A 136 -14.33 14.75 -22.85
N TYR A 137 -13.85 13.62 -22.33
CA TYR A 137 -12.50 13.46 -21.81
C TYR A 137 -11.68 12.59 -22.78
N ASN A 138 -10.55 13.10 -23.29
CA ASN A 138 -9.60 12.31 -24.05
C ASN A 138 -8.47 11.80 -23.13
N TYR A 139 -8.29 10.47 -23.07
CA TYR A 139 -7.29 9.82 -22.22
C TYR A 139 -6.04 9.34 -22.97
N GLU A 140 -5.95 9.53 -24.30
CA GLU A 140 -4.87 9.02 -25.16
C GLU A 140 -3.46 9.32 -24.61
N TYR A 141 -3.27 10.53 -24.09
CA TYR A 141 -1.97 10.97 -23.54
C TYR A 141 -1.67 10.44 -22.13
N LEU A 142 -2.70 10.15 -21.32
CA LEU A 142 -2.54 9.66 -19.95
C LEU A 142 -2.34 8.13 -19.88
N ASP A 143 -2.85 7.40 -20.86
CA ASP A 143 -2.69 5.95 -21.00
C ASP A 143 -1.99 5.61 -22.33
N ASP A 144 -0.72 5.98 -22.40
CA ASP A 144 0.15 5.86 -23.59
C ASP A 144 0.82 4.48 -23.71
N THR A 145 0.25 3.45 -23.08
CA THR A 145 0.81 2.08 -23.03
C THR A 145 0.92 1.44 -24.42
N PHE A 146 -0.07 1.70 -25.27
CA PHE A 146 -0.20 1.14 -26.63
C PHE A 146 -0.08 2.21 -27.71
N ALA A 147 0.32 3.43 -27.36
CA ALA A 147 0.47 4.51 -28.33
C ALA A 147 1.64 4.20 -29.27
N ASP A 148 1.39 4.22 -30.58
CA ASP A 148 2.44 4.16 -31.61
C ASP A 148 2.72 5.57 -32.14
N TRP A 149 3.47 6.34 -31.36
CA TRP A 149 3.89 7.70 -31.74
C TRP A 149 5.36 7.68 -32.14
N GLY A 150 5.77 6.79 -33.07
CA GLY A 150 7.18 6.80 -33.42
C GLY A 150 7.66 6.04 -34.64
N GLU A 151 6.88 5.13 -35.21
CA GLU A 151 7.32 4.37 -36.38
C GLU A 151 6.33 4.58 -37.54
N LYS A 152 6.73 5.40 -38.51
CA LYS A 152 6.24 5.16 -39.87
C LYS A 152 7.15 4.06 -40.42
N SER A 153 6.56 2.92 -40.76
CA SER A 153 7.22 1.94 -41.61
C SER A 153 7.73 2.65 -42.87
N ASP A 154 8.95 2.35 -43.32
CA ASP A 154 9.53 2.88 -44.57
C ASP A 154 8.69 2.51 -45.81
N ASP A 155 7.76 1.57 -45.67
CA ASP A 155 6.68 1.33 -46.63
C ASP A 155 5.54 2.33 -46.35
N GLY A 156 5.30 3.24 -47.28
CA GLY A 156 4.28 4.31 -47.22
C GLY A 156 2.82 3.86 -47.13
N SER A 157 2.51 2.74 -46.48
CA SER A 157 1.16 2.43 -46.02
C SER A 157 0.81 3.33 -44.84
N CYS A 158 -0.37 3.97 -44.91
CA CYS A 158 -0.98 4.63 -43.76
C CYS A 158 -0.93 3.68 -42.55
N SER A 159 -0.41 4.15 -41.42
CA SER A 159 -0.46 3.39 -40.17
C SER A 159 -1.93 3.05 -39.90
N ASP A 160 -2.30 1.78 -40.00
CA ASP A 160 -3.64 1.32 -39.65
C ASP A 160 -3.96 1.80 -38.24
N SER A 161 -5.15 2.37 -38.06
CA SER A 161 -5.64 2.75 -36.74
C SER A 161 -5.48 1.55 -35.79
N ILE A 162 -4.85 1.81 -34.64
CA ILE A 162 -4.71 0.86 -33.53
C ILE A 162 -6.09 0.43 -32.99
N TYR A 163 -7.09 1.26 -33.22
CA TYR A 163 -8.46 1.02 -32.83
C TYR A 163 -9.24 0.35 -33.97
N ASP A 164 -10.02 -0.67 -33.62
CA ASP A 164 -11.06 -1.22 -34.49
C ASP A 164 -12.08 -0.12 -34.82
N GLU A 165 -12.38 0.05 -36.10
CA GLU A 165 -13.29 1.12 -36.57
C GLU A 165 -14.70 0.99 -35.98
N ASP A 166 -15.17 -0.25 -35.77
CA ASP A 166 -16.52 -0.53 -35.27
C ASP A 166 -16.66 -0.39 -33.74
N THR A 167 -15.63 -0.79 -32.98
CA THR A 167 -15.71 -0.87 -31.51
C THR A 167 -14.92 0.22 -30.80
N HIS A 168 -14.02 0.92 -31.51
CA HIS A 168 -13.05 1.85 -30.95
C HIS A 168 -12.19 1.21 -29.82
N ILE A 169 -12.07 -0.12 -29.82
CA ILE A 169 -11.21 -0.89 -28.92
C ILE A 169 -9.87 -1.13 -29.61
N ILE A 170 -8.80 -1.19 -28.83
CA ILE A 170 -7.46 -1.53 -29.31
C ILE A 170 -7.48 -2.94 -29.91
N LYS A 171 -6.98 -3.09 -31.14
CA LYS A 171 -6.82 -4.39 -31.80
C LYS A 171 -6.03 -5.35 -30.90
N PRO A 172 -6.44 -6.63 -30.79
CA PRO A 172 -5.86 -7.57 -29.83
C PRO A 172 -4.36 -7.86 -30.06
N ASP A 173 -3.85 -7.64 -31.27
CA ASP A 173 -2.49 -7.97 -31.67
C ASP A 173 -1.45 -6.85 -31.44
N VAL A 174 -1.85 -5.70 -30.87
CA VAL A 174 -0.96 -4.54 -30.72
C VAL A 174 -0.09 -4.69 -29.46
N PRO A 175 1.25 -4.88 -29.60
CA PRO A 175 2.11 -5.04 -28.44
C PRO A 175 2.31 -3.71 -27.70
N PRO A 176 2.44 -3.71 -26.36
CA PRO A 176 2.83 -2.51 -25.62
C PRO A 176 4.27 -2.12 -25.97
N TYR A 177 4.63 -0.85 -25.75
CA TYR A 177 5.96 -0.34 -26.10
C TYR A 177 7.13 -1.04 -25.36
N SER A 178 6.85 -1.76 -24.27
CA SER A 178 7.81 -2.60 -23.55
C SER A 178 7.13 -3.87 -23.05
N LYS A 179 7.83 -5.01 -23.16
CA LYS A 179 7.36 -6.30 -22.62
C LYS A 179 7.55 -6.42 -21.10
N ASP A 180 8.40 -5.58 -20.48
CA ASP A 180 8.62 -5.62 -19.04
C ASP A 180 7.56 -4.79 -18.31
N SER A 181 6.69 -5.48 -17.55
CA SER A 181 5.64 -4.87 -16.72
C SER A 181 6.18 -3.86 -15.70
N ARG A 182 7.42 -4.05 -15.21
CA ARG A 182 8.04 -3.11 -14.26
C ARG A 182 8.32 -1.75 -14.91
N ILE A 183 8.78 -1.76 -16.16
CA ILE A 183 9.04 -0.54 -16.93
C ILE A 183 7.71 0.16 -17.23
N LEU A 184 6.68 -0.59 -17.66
CA LEU A 184 5.34 -0.06 -17.91
C LEU A 184 4.78 0.64 -16.65
N LYS A 185 4.85 -0.02 -15.49
CA LYS A 185 4.37 0.55 -14.23
C LYS A 185 5.13 1.81 -13.83
N LYS A 186 6.46 1.79 -13.89
CA LYS A 186 7.30 2.92 -13.46
C LYS A 186 7.13 4.14 -14.36
N ASN A 187 6.94 3.93 -15.65
CA ASN A 187 6.80 4.99 -16.64
C ASN A 187 5.37 5.46 -16.88
N HIS A 188 4.37 4.80 -16.30
CA HIS A 188 2.98 5.21 -16.45
C HIS A 188 2.82 6.67 -15.95
N PRO A 189 2.16 7.57 -16.72
CA PRO A 189 2.02 8.99 -16.35
C PRO A 189 1.52 9.23 -14.92
N LEU A 190 0.48 8.48 -14.49
CA LEU A 190 -0.02 8.53 -13.10
C LEU A 190 1.05 8.16 -12.05
N GLN A 191 1.87 7.15 -12.30
CA GLN A 191 2.95 6.77 -11.37
C GLN A 191 4.06 7.82 -11.33
N ILE A 192 4.34 8.46 -12.47
CA ILE A 192 5.28 9.58 -12.56
C ILE A 192 4.76 10.78 -11.74
N MET A 193 3.45 11.09 -11.79
CA MET A 193 2.86 12.16 -10.98
C MET A 193 3.04 11.91 -9.48
N VAL A 194 2.80 10.67 -9.03
CA VAL A 194 2.98 10.27 -7.62
C VAL A 194 4.45 10.35 -7.21
N SER A 195 5.35 9.77 -7.99
CA SER A 195 6.80 9.80 -7.69
C SER A 195 7.39 11.22 -7.73
N SER A 196 6.81 12.10 -8.54
CA SER A 196 7.20 13.52 -8.65
C SER A 196 6.42 14.43 -7.68
N LYS A 197 5.58 13.87 -6.79
CA LYS A 197 4.75 14.59 -5.81
C LYS A 197 3.90 15.73 -6.41
N ARG A 198 3.28 15.48 -7.57
CA ARG A 198 2.42 16.45 -8.27
C ARG A 198 0.96 16.29 -7.85
N GLU A 199 0.63 16.79 -6.66
CA GLU A 199 -0.72 16.69 -6.08
C GLU A 199 -1.77 17.43 -6.91
N ASP A 200 -1.43 18.63 -7.41
CA ASP A 200 -2.33 19.45 -8.24
C ASP A 200 -2.76 18.70 -9.51
N LEU A 201 -1.81 18.06 -10.20
CA LEU A 201 -2.09 17.25 -11.39
C LEU A 201 -2.91 16.00 -11.08
N LEU A 202 -2.70 15.37 -9.92
CA LEU A 202 -3.49 14.21 -9.48
C LEU A 202 -4.94 14.58 -9.13
N SER A 203 -5.14 15.79 -8.60
CA SER A 203 -6.48 16.33 -8.29
C SER A 203 -7.26 16.77 -9.54
N HIS A 204 -6.60 16.88 -10.69
CA HIS A 204 -7.19 17.39 -11.91
C HIS A 204 -8.39 16.55 -12.38
N PRO A 205 -9.50 17.17 -12.85
CA PRO A 205 -10.73 16.44 -13.21
C PRO A 205 -10.53 15.33 -14.24
N LEU A 206 -9.63 15.50 -15.21
CA LEU A 206 -9.27 14.48 -16.20
C LEU A 206 -8.70 13.21 -15.53
N VAL A 207 -7.77 13.37 -14.59
CA VAL A 207 -7.13 12.25 -13.88
C VAL A 207 -8.14 11.59 -12.94
N ALA A 208 -8.92 12.39 -12.21
CA ALA A 208 -9.99 11.89 -11.35
C ALA A 208 -11.04 11.08 -12.13
N SER A 209 -11.45 11.56 -13.31
CA SER A 209 -12.38 10.86 -14.19
C SER A 209 -11.81 9.53 -14.70
N LEU A 210 -10.54 9.51 -15.13
CA LEU A 210 -9.86 8.30 -15.55
C LEU A 210 -9.77 7.25 -14.43
N LEU A 211 -9.37 7.68 -13.22
CA LEU A 211 -9.28 6.81 -12.05
C LEU A 211 -10.64 6.27 -11.65
N LYS A 212 -11.68 7.11 -11.66
CA LYS A 212 -13.07 6.71 -11.40
C LYS A 212 -13.55 5.68 -12.44
N HIS A 213 -13.26 5.90 -13.72
CA HIS A 213 -13.62 4.98 -14.79
C HIS A 213 -12.89 3.63 -14.64
N LYS A 214 -11.57 3.63 -14.41
CA LYS A 214 -10.79 2.39 -14.16
C LYS A 214 -11.29 1.64 -12.92
N TRP A 215 -11.64 2.36 -11.87
CA TRP A 215 -12.22 1.79 -10.66
C TRP A 215 -13.58 1.16 -10.92
N GLN A 216 -14.51 1.87 -11.56
CA GLN A 216 -15.86 1.35 -11.82
C GLN A 216 -15.87 0.17 -12.80
N LYS A 217 -14.98 0.16 -13.80
CA LYS A 217 -14.95 -0.87 -14.84
C LYS A 217 -14.32 -2.19 -14.36
N PHE A 218 -13.24 -2.13 -13.60
CA PHE A 218 -12.49 -3.33 -13.20
C PHE A 218 -12.01 -3.31 -11.74
N GLY A 219 -11.47 -2.17 -11.28
CA GLY A 219 -10.79 -2.10 -9.97
C GLY A 219 -11.71 -2.44 -8.79
N ALA A 220 -12.94 -1.94 -8.79
CA ALA A 220 -13.92 -2.18 -7.75
C ALA A 220 -14.31 -3.65 -7.67
N ALA A 221 -14.58 -4.29 -8.81
CA ALA A 221 -14.95 -5.70 -8.85
C ALA A 221 -13.84 -6.59 -8.27
N PHE A 222 -12.58 -6.40 -8.72
CA PHE A 222 -11.45 -7.18 -8.22
C PHE A 222 -11.23 -6.96 -6.71
N TYR A 223 -11.32 -5.70 -6.26
CA TYR A 223 -11.16 -5.35 -4.85
C TYR A 223 -12.26 -5.98 -3.97
N TYR A 224 -13.54 -5.82 -4.33
CA TYR A 224 -14.64 -6.34 -3.52
C TYR A 224 -14.70 -7.87 -3.55
N ILE A 225 -14.38 -8.53 -4.67
CA ILE A 225 -14.27 -9.99 -4.71
C ILE A 225 -13.20 -10.47 -3.74
N ASN A 226 -12.02 -9.85 -3.75
CA ASN A 226 -10.95 -10.22 -2.83
C ASN A 226 -11.33 -9.95 -1.37
N LEU A 227 -11.97 -8.81 -1.08
CA LEU A 227 -12.46 -8.48 0.24
C LEU A 227 -13.52 -9.48 0.74
N ILE A 228 -14.42 -9.94 -0.13
CA ILE A 228 -15.43 -10.95 0.21
C ILE A 228 -14.77 -12.29 0.52
N ILE A 229 -13.84 -12.76 -0.33
CA ILE A 229 -13.10 -14.01 -0.10
C ILE A 229 -12.35 -13.94 1.24
N TYR A 230 -11.69 -12.81 1.52
CA TYR A 230 -11.00 -12.58 2.78
C TYR A 230 -11.95 -12.55 3.98
N SER A 231 -13.08 -11.86 3.86
CA SER A 231 -14.10 -11.79 4.92
C SER A 231 -14.71 -13.15 5.22
N VAL A 232 -14.90 -14.00 4.20
CA VAL A 232 -15.33 -15.40 4.36
C VAL A 232 -14.27 -16.18 5.14
N PHE A 233 -13.01 -16.12 4.71
CA PHE A 233 -11.89 -16.75 5.44
C PHE A 233 -11.86 -16.33 6.92
N LEU A 234 -11.91 -15.01 7.18
CA LEU A 234 -11.87 -14.45 8.51
C LEU A 234 -13.03 -14.93 9.38
N THR A 235 -14.25 -14.90 8.84
CA THR A 235 -15.46 -15.33 9.55
C THR A 235 -15.39 -16.82 9.92
N PHE A 236 -14.96 -17.68 8.99
CA PHE A 236 -14.83 -19.10 9.27
C PHE A 236 -13.67 -19.42 10.23
N LEU A 237 -12.54 -18.71 10.13
CA LEU A 237 -11.44 -18.85 11.09
C LEU A 237 -11.87 -18.42 12.50
N THR A 238 -12.58 -17.29 12.61
CA THR A 238 -13.12 -16.82 13.90
C THR A 238 -14.13 -17.80 14.47
N GLY A 239 -15.07 -18.30 13.64
CA GLY A 239 -16.09 -19.23 14.08
C GLY A 239 -15.49 -20.57 14.51
N TYR A 240 -14.47 -21.04 13.79
CA TYR A 240 -13.75 -22.26 14.13
C TYR A 240 -13.11 -22.17 15.52
N MET A 241 -12.38 -21.08 15.82
CA MET A 241 -11.77 -20.90 17.15
C MET A 241 -12.77 -20.66 18.28
N LEU A 242 -13.95 -20.10 18.00
CA LEU A 242 -14.99 -19.89 19.02
C LEU A 242 -15.75 -21.17 19.37
N VAL A 243 -15.86 -22.10 18.43
CA VAL A 243 -16.58 -23.37 18.61
C VAL A 243 -15.72 -24.44 19.28
N HIS A 244 -14.40 -24.43 19.05
CA HIS A 244 -13.48 -25.35 19.69
C HIS A 244 -13.00 -24.80 21.04
N GLU A 245 -13.01 -25.64 22.07
CA GLU A 245 -12.50 -25.25 23.37
C GLU A 245 -10.96 -25.23 23.41
N PRO A 246 -10.34 -24.25 24.10
CA PRO A 246 -8.91 -24.23 24.31
C PRO A 246 -8.45 -25.45 25.13
N PRO A 247 -7.26 -26.02 24.88
CA PRO A 247 -6.76 -27.19 25.60
C PRO A 247 -6.21 -26.86 27.00
N TYR A 248 -6.88 -26.01 27.80
CA TYR A 248 -6.40 -25.60 29.13
C TYR A 248 -6.45 -26.74 30.14
N MET A 249 -7.44 -27.64 30.04
CA MET A 249 -7.56 -28.81 30.93
C MET A 249 -6.37 -29.75 30.77
N LEU A 250 -5.85 -29.89 29.55
CA LEU A 250 -4.66 -30.69 29.27
C LEU A 250 -3.42 -30.12 29.94
N VAL A 251 -3.26 -28.79 29.90
CA VAL A 251 -2.12 -28.08 30.51
C VAL A 251 -2.16 -28.19 32.04
N ASN A 252 -3.34 -28.07 32.66
CA ASN A 252 -3.47 -28.24 34.11
C ASN A 252 -3.18 -29.69 34.53
N TYR A 253 -3.67 -30.67 33.78
CA TYR A 253 -3.44 -32.08 34.06
C TYR A 253 -1.95 -32.45 34.02
N THR A 254 -1.23 -32.03 32.97
CA THR A 254 0.21 -32.30 32.86
C THR A 254 1.01 -31.53 33.92
N ALA A 255 0.59 -30.32 34.28
CA ALA A 255 1.21 -29.55 35.36
C ALA A 255 1.04 -30.21 36.75
N TRP A 256 -0.12 -30.81 37.03
CA TRP A 256 -0.39 -31.48 38.31
C TRP A 256 0.25 -32.87 38.40
N ASN A 257 0.23 -33.64 37.31
CA ASN A 257 0.70 -35.02 37.30
C ASN A 257 2.17 -35.16 36.86
N GLY A 258 2.81 -34.08 36.42
CA GLY A 258 4.21 -34.09 35.95
C GLY A 258 4.44 -34.99 34.73
N THR A 259 3.38 -35.29 33.98
CA THR A 259 3.42 -36.15 32.79
C THR A 259 3.63 -35.33 31.53
N ASP A 260 4.47 -35.82 30.62
CA ASP A 260 4.62 -35.20 29.29
C ASP A 260 3.30 -35.25 28.51
N ILE A 261 3.03 -34.18 27.76
CA ILE A 261 1.82 -34.04 26.93
C ILE A 261 1.67 -35.22 25.94
N ASN A 262 2.79 -35.78 25.48
CA ASN A 262 2.84 -36.90 24.54
C ASN A 262 2.58 -38.27 25.21
N ALA A 263 2.57 -38.34 26.54
CA ALA A 263 2.34 -39.56 27.30
C ALA A 263 0.85 -39.79 27.64
N VAL A 264 -0.01 -38.79 27.42
CA VAL A 264 -1.45 -38.90 27.69
C VAL A 264 -2.12 -39.66 26.55
N SER A 265 -2.90 -40.69 26.87
CA SER A 265 -3.55 -41.52 25.86
C SER A 265 -4.72 -40.77 25.19
N CYS A 266 -5.00 -41.07 23.91
CA CYS A 266 -6.07 -40.42 23.16
C CYS A 266 -7.46 -40.62 23.79
N GLN A 267 -7.66 -41.76 24.46
CA GLN A 267 -8.94 -42.10 25.11
C GLN A 267 -9.16 -41.26 26.38
N GLU A 268 -8.10 -40.96 27.13
CA GLU A 268 -8.14 -40.01 28.25
C GLU A 268 -8.37 -38.57 27.75
N LEU A 269 -7.72 -38.17 26.65
CA LEU A 269 -7.95 -36.87 26.00
C LEU A 269 -9.40 -36.67 25.58
N ALA A 270 -10.01 -37.70 24.96
CA ALA A 270 -11.40 -37.68 24.55
C ALA A 270 -12.36 -37.56 25.74
N SER A 271 -12.02 -38.14 26.89
CA SER A 271 -12.85 -38.05 28.10
C SER A 271 -12.94 -36.62 28.66
N PHE A 272 -11.87 -35.82 28.55
CA PHE A 272 -11.90 -34.41 28.95
C PHE A 272 -12.79 -33.55 28.03
N GLY A 273 -12.86 -33.87 26.74
CA GLY A 273 -13.69 -33.15 25.76
C GLY A 273 -15.17 -33.56 25.73
N LEU A 274 -15.54 -34.67 26.39
CA LEU A 274 -16.90 -35.23 26.39
C LEU A 274 -17.80 -34.66 27.50
N HIS A 275 -17.28 -33.87 28.43
CA HIS A 275 -18.05 -33.41 29.60
C HIS A 275 -18.88 -32.14 29.39
N GLN A 276 -18.75 -31.44 28.26
CA GLN A 276 -19.62 -30.29 27.96
C GLN A 276 -20.67 -30.68 26.92
N PRO A 277 -21.98 -30.57 27.23
CA PRO A 277 -23.01 -30.74 26.21
C PRO A 277 -22.82 -29.65 25.16
N VAL A 278 -22.67 -30.04 23.89
CA VAL A 278 -22.49 -29.13 22.75
C VAL A 278 -23.64 -28.14 22.74
N GLN A 279 -23.41 -26.94 23.26
CA GLN A 279 -24.46 -25.94 23.50
C GLN A 279 -25.01 -25.36 22.18
N TYR A 280 -24.31 -25.61 21.05
CA TYR A 280 -24.65 -25.10 19.72
C TYR A 280 -24.33 -26.10 18.58
N PRO A 281 -25.17 -27.13 18.33
CA PRO A 281 -24.87 -28.18 17.35
C PRO A 281 -24.79 -27.65 15.90
N ILE A 282 -25.56 -26.62 15.58
CA ILE A 282 -25.54 -25.99 14.25
C ILE A 282 -24.24 -25.23 14.02
N ALA A 283 -23.74 -24.52 15.03
CA ALA A 283 -22.48 -23.78 14.93
C ALA A 283 -21.29 -24.75 14.81
N LEU A 284 -21.33 -25.87 15.54
CA LEU A 284 -20.33 -26.93 15.42
C LEU A 284 -20.29 -27.56 14.02
N LEU A 285 -21.46 -27.80 13.42
CA LEU A 285 -21.54 -28.28 12.04
C LEU A 285 -20.98 -27.25 11.06
N LEU A 286 -21.46 -26.01 11.13
CA LEU A 286 -21.13 -24.95 10.18
C LEU A 286 -19.66 -24.52 10.28
N PHE A 287 -19.17 -24.20 11.47
CA PHE A 287 -17.84 -23.65 11.66
C PHE A 287 -16.79 -24.72 12.00
N GLY A 288 -17.16 -25.74 12.77
CA GLY A 288 -16.25 -26.82 13.16
C GLY A 288 -15.98 -27.80 12.02
N THR A 289 -17.01 -28.39 11.42
CA THR A 289 -16.83 -29.41 10.37
C THR A 289 -16.69 -28.83 8.97
N ILE A 290 -17.65 -27.99 8.53
CA ILE A 290 -17.64 -27.38 7.20
C ILE A 290 -16.58 -26.28 7.15
N GLY A 291 -16.55 -25.42 8.17
CA GLY A 291 -15.62 -24.31 8.27
C GLY A 291 -14.16 -24.72 8.24
N LYS A 292 -13.80 -25.86 8.87
CA LYS A 292 -12.47 -26.48 8.74
C LYS A 292 -12.03 -26.63 7.29
N TRP A 293 -12.85 -27.26 6.45
CA TRP A 293 -12.52 -27.50 5.05
C TRP A 293 -12.46 -26.20 4.24
N ILE A 294 -13.32 -25.23 4.56
CA ILE A 294 -13.31 -23.92 3.92
C ILE A 294 -12.02 -23.16 4.24
N VAL A 295 -11.65 -23.06 5.52
CA VAL A 295 -10.42 -22.38 5.96
C VAL A 295 -9.20 -23.05 5.35
N LEU A 296 -9.17 -24.39 5.35
CA LEU A 296 -8.08 -25.16 4.77
C LEU A 296 -7.94 -24.92 3.26
N ALA A 297 -9.04 -24.99 2.51
CA ALA A 297 -9.03 -24.77 1.07
C ALA A 297 -8.56 -23.35 0.72
N LEU A 298 -9.09 -22.33 1.42
CA LEU A 298 -8.71 -20.94 1.20
C LEU A 298 -7.23 -20.69 1.55
N ALA A 299 -6.75 -21.20 2.69
CA ALA A 299 -5.35 -21.07 3.10
C ALA A 299 -4.39 -21.73 2.11
N ILE A 300 -4.74 -22.90 1.54
CA ILE A 300 -3.93 -23.56 0.52
C ILE A 300 -3.88 -22.73 -0.77
N VAL A 301 -5.03 -22.28 -1.27
CA VAL A 301 -5.11 -21.49 -2.50
C VAL A 301 -4.31 -20.18 -2.37
N THR A 302 -4.44 -19.47 -1.24
CA THR A 302 -3.69 -18.23 -1.00
C THR A 302 -2.20 -18.49 -0.84
N THR A 303 -1.80 -19.53 -0.11
CA THR A 303 -0.38 -19.89 0.03
C THR A 303 0.25 -20.24 -1.32
N LEU A 304 -0.46 -20.99 -2.18
CA LEU A 304 0.00 -21.29 -3.54
C LEU A 304 0.12 -20.03 -4.41
N ARG A 305 -0.84 -19.09 -4.29
CA ARG A 305 -0.77 -17.79 -4.96
C ARG A 305 0.46 -17.00 -4.52
N GLU A 306 0.75 -16.96 -3.22
CA GLU A 306 1.92 -16.24 -2.70
C GLU A 306 3.24 -16.91 -3.12
N LEU A 307 3.30 -18.25 -3.15
CA LEU A 307 4.45 -18.97 -3.72
C LEU A 307 4.69 -18.62 -5.20
N TYR A 308 3.61 -18.53 -6.00
CA TYR A 308 3.72 -18.08 -7.38
C TYR A 308 4.23 -16.63 -7.48
N GLN A 309 3.75 -15.75 -6.61
CA GLN A 309 4.17 -14.35 -6.55
C GLN A 309 5.66 -14.21 -6.19
N ILE A 310 6.16 -15.03 -5.25
CA ILE A 310 7.60 -15.10 -4.90
C ILE A 310 8.43 -15.52 -6.11
N CYS A 311 8.04 -16.59 -6.82
CA CYS A 311 8.75 -17.10 -7.99
C CYS A 311 8.84 -16.06 -9.12
N TYR A 312 7.77 -15.29 -9.34
CA TYR A 312 7.72 -14.29 -10.40
C TYR A 312 8.48 -13.00 -10.03
N SER A 313 8.30 -12.49 -8.81
CA SER A 313 8.79 -11.16 -8.41
C SER A 313 10.13 -11.15 -7.65
N LYS A 314 10.63 -12.32 -7.22
CA LYS A 314 11.93 -12.52 -6.56
C LYS A 314 12.15 -11.54 -5.40
N MET A 315 13.20 -10.71 -5.49
CA MET A 315 13.61 -9.77 -4.43
C MET A 315 12.65 -8.60 -4.23
N SER A 316 11.80 -8.29 -5.21
CA SER A 316 10.79 -7.23 -5.08
C SER A 316 9.56 -7.66 -4.26
N TYR A 317 9.50 -8.94 -3.86
CA TYR A 317 8.39 -9.51 -3.10
C TYR A 317 8.41 -9.12 -1.62
N VAL A 318 9.58 -8.86 -1.03
CA VAL A 318 9.73 -8.70 0.42
C VAL A 318 9.13 -7.36 0.87
N ASN A 319 7.83 -7.37 1.12
CA ASN A 319 7.03 -6.26 1.67
C ASN A 319 6.34 -6.73 2.95
N VAL A 320 6.05 -5.79 3.85
CA VAL A 320 5.39 -6.08 5.14
C VAL A 320 4.01 -6.72 4.95
N GLU A 321 3.24 -6.28 3.95
CA GLU A 321 1.91 -6.84 3.62
C GLU A 321 2.02 -8.34 3.28
N ASN A 322 2.94 -8.69 2.38
CA ASN A 322 3.15 -10.09 1.99
C ASN A 322 3.61 -10.94 3.19
N LEU A 323 4.46 -10.40 4.08
CA LEU A 323 4.90 -11.10 5.29
C LEU A 323 3.72 -11.37 6.24
N ILE A 324 2.81 -10.40 6.41
CA ILE A 324 1.62 -10.57 7.25
C ILE A 324 0.71 -11.67 6.67
N GLU A 325 0.53 -11.72 5.35
CA GLU A 325 -0.25 -12.81 4.71
C GLU A 325 0.32 -14.19 5.02
N TRP A 326 1.65 -14.38 4.96
CA TRP A 326 2.31 -15.63 5.38
C TRP A 326 2.07 -15.96 6.86
N LEU A 327 2.15 -14.96 7.74
CA LEU A 327 1.90 -15.11 9.17
C LEU A 327 0.44 -15.37 9.52
N ILE A 328 -0.48 -15.23 8.57
CA ILE A 328 -1.89 -15.56 8.75
C ILE A 328 -2.19 -16.95 8.17
N TYR A 329 -1.91 -17.16 6.88
CA TYR A 329 -2.38 -18.35 6.18
C TYR A 329 -1.64 -19.63 6.57
N VAL A 330 -0.32 -19.56 6.81
CA VAL A 330 0.44 -20.75 7.26
C VAL A 330 0.01 -21.15 8.68
N PRO A 331 0.00 -20.25 9.68
CA PRO A 331 -0.57 -20.52 10.99
C PRO A 331 -2.02 -21.02 10.97
N ALA A 332 -2.90 -20.46 10.13
CA ALA A 332 -4.28 -20.92 9.99
C ALA A 332 -4.35 -22.36 9.42
N PHE A 333 -3.50 -22.70 8.46
CA PHE A 333 -3.36 -24.06 7.97
C PHE A 333 -2.89 -25.02 9.09
N LEU A 334 -1.84 -24.64 9.83
CA LEU A 334 -1.29 -25.47 10.91
C LEU A 334 -2.30 -25.71 12.04
N LEU A 335 -3.14 -24.72 12.37
CA LEU A 335 -4.20 -24.80 13.38
C LEU A 335 -5.30 -25.82 12.99
N VAL A 336 -5.73 -25.77 11.74
CA VAL A 336 -6.92 -26.48 11.27
C VAL A 336 -6.59 -27.92 10.81
N MET A 337 -5.34 -28.16 10.40
CA MET A 337 -4.86 -29.50 10.06
C MET A 337 -4.85 -30.43 11.27
N ASP A 338 -5.25 -31.68 11.04
CA ASP A 338 -5.10 -32.75 12.02
C ASP A 338 -3.74 -33.43 11.80
N TRP A 339 -2.93 -33.52 12.84
CA TRP A 339 -1.56 -34.05 12.75
C TRP A 339 -1.47 -35.50 13.22
N ASP A 340 -2.35 -35.88 14.15
CA ASP A 340 -2.34 -37.21 14.76
C ASP A 340 -3.66 -37.95 14.52
N SER A 341 -3.58 -39.28 14.55
CA SER A 341 -4.75 -40.18 14.49
C SER A 341 -5.80 -39.85 15.55
N CYS A 342 -5.39 -39.25 16.68
CA CYS A 342 -6.28 -38.82 17.75
C CYS A 342 -7.17 -37.61 17.36
N GLN A 343 -6.60 -36.63 16.65
CA GLN A 343 -7.36 -35.48 16.17
C GLN A 343 -8.31 -35.89 15.04
N MET A 344 -7.90 -36.89 14.26
CA MET A 344 -8.72 -37.44 13.19
C MET A 344 -9.94 -38.22 13.72
N SER A 345 -9.80 -38.90 14.87
CA SER A 345 -10.93 -39.56 15.54
C SER A 345 -11.78 -38.62 16.40
N ASN A 346 -11.15 -37.57 16.97
CA ASN A 346 -11.79 -36.57 17.82
C ASN A 346 -11.48 -35.15 17.32
N PRO A 347 -12.28 -34.61 16.36
CA PRO A 347 -11.98 -33.32 15.72
C PRO A 347 -12.05 -32.11 16.66
N HIS A 348 -12.60 -32.30 17.87
CA HIS A 348 -12.77 -31.27 18.89
C HIS A 348 -11.46 -30.89 19.59
N ILE A 349 -10.43 -31.74 19.53
CA ILE A 349 -9.22 -31.61 20.34
C ILE A 349 -8.09 -31.00 19.52
N ARG A 350 -7.48 -29.93 20.07
CA ARG A 350 -6.33 -29.24 19.47
C ARG A 350 -5.13 -29.27 20.41
N HIS A 351 -3.94 -29.32 19.83
CA HIS A 351 -2.69 -29.28 20.59
C HIS A 351 -2.43 -27.89 21.17
N PRO A 352 -1.75 -27.76 22.33
CA PRO A 352 -1.44 -26.45 22.91
C PRO A 352 -0.67 -25.53 21.96
N TRP A 353 0.29 -26.08 21.20
CA TRP A 353 1.05 -25.30 20.22
C TRP A 353 0.19 -24.83 19.04
N GLN A 354 -0.76 -25.65 18.57
CA GLN A 354 -1.71 -25.27 17.52
C GLN A 354 -2.55 -24.10 17.97
N TRP A 355 -3.01 -24.13 19.23
CA TRP A 355 -3.83 -23.06 19.80
C TRP A 355 -3.07 -21.73 19.89
N ASN A 356 -1.81 -21.75 20.33
CA ASN A 356 -0.97 -20.56 20.39
C ASN A 356 -0.76 -19.92 18.99
N VAL A 357 -0.42 -20.75 18.01
CA VAL A 357 -0.21 -20.32 16.62
C VAL A 357 -1.52 -19.79 16.01
N GLY A 358 -2.64 -20.46 16.27
CA GLY A 358 -3.96 -20.04 15.83
C GLY A 358 -4.42 -18.71 16.43
N ALA A 359 -4.17 -18.48 17.72
CA ALA A 359 -4.52 -17.23 18.38
C ALA A 359 -3.77 -16.03 17.78
N ILE A 360 -2.47 -16.21 17.48
CA ILE A 360 -1.67 -15.19 16.79
C ILE A 360 -2.21 -14.95 15.37
N ALA A 361 -2.52 -16.02 14.63
CA ALA A 361 -3.08 -15.93 13.29
C ALA A 361 -4.41 -15.17 13.26
N LEU A 362 -5.30 -15.47 14.23
CA LEU A 362 -6.60 -14.83 14.37
C LEU A 362 -6.45 -13.33 14.65
N PHE A 363 -5.56 -12.96 15.57
CA PHE A 363 -5.26 -11.56 15.87
C PHE A 363 -4.75 -10.83 14.63
N LEU A 364 -3.75 -11.40 13.94
CA LEU A 364 -3.20 -10.80 12.72
C LEU A 364 -4.23 -10.73 11.59
N ALA A 365 -5.13 -11.70 11.48
CA ALA A 365 -6.19 -11.70 10.46
C ALA A 365 -7.18 -10.52 10.65
N TRP A 366 -7.49 -10.14 11.89
CA TRP A 366 -8.29 -8.93 12.13
C TRP A 366 -7.50 -7.64 11.85
N ILE A 367 -6.19 -7.62 12.11
CA ILE A 367 -5.33 -6.48 11.76
C ILE A 367 -5.21 -6.32 10.24
N GLU A 368 -5.06 -7.41 9.49
CA GLU A 368 -5.00 -7.39 8.02
C GLU A 368 -6.30 -6.85 7.40
N LEU A 369 -7.46 -7.07 8.02
CA LEU A 369 -8.72 -6.45 7.58
C LEU A 369 -8.62 -4.91 7.57
N LEU A 370 -7.89 -4.30 8.51
CA LEU A 370 -7.65 -2.85 8.51
C LEU A 370 -6.82 -2.42 7.28
N LEU A 371 -5.86 -3.24 6.84
CA LEU A 371 -5.06 -2.97 5.64
C LEU A 371 -5.88 -3.06 4.35
N PHE A 372 -6.90 -3.92 4.30
CA PHE A 372 -7.89 -3.89 3.22
C PHE A 372 -8.68 -2.57 3.21
N ILE A 373 -9.19 -2.15 4.37
CA ILE A 373 -9.97 -0.90 4.53
C ILE A 373 -9.15 0.33 4.11
N ARG A 374 -7.82 0.30 4.22
CA ARG A 374 -6.90 1.35 3.75
C ARG A 374 -7.13 1.76 2.29
N LYS A 375 -7.58 0.85 1.42
CA LYS A 375 -7.80 1.11 -0.01
C LYS A 375 -9.14 1.80 -0.29
N LEU A 376 -10.02 1.94 0.70
CA LEU A 376 -11.32 2.61 0.55
C LEU A 376 -11.16 4.14 0.68
N PRO A 377 -11.79 4.94 -0.20
CA PRO A 377 -11.58 6.39 -0.22
C PRO A 377 -12.10 7.13 1.02
N ARG A 378 -13.12 6.60 1.72
CA ARG A 378 -13.68 7.24 2.93
C ARG A 378 -12.95 6.83 4.21
N PHE A 379 -12.68 5.54 4.37
CA PHE A 379 -12.11 4.99 5.61
C PHE A 379 -10.58 4.90 5.56
N GLY A 380 -10.00 4.85 4.36
CA GLY A 380 -8.58 4.62 4.17
C GLY A 380 -7.69 5.71 4.75
N ILE A 381 -8.17 6.97 4.73
CA ILE A 381 -7.46 8.11 5.33
C ILE A 381 -7.22 7.86 6.83
N TYR A 382 -8.21 7.36 7.56
CA TYR A 382 -8.06 7.06 8.98
C TYR A 382 -7.04 5.96 9.24
N VAL A 383 -7.01 4.93 8.39
CA VAL A 383 -6.02 3.85 8.50
C VAL A 383 -4.62 4.37 8.23
N VAL A 384 -4.43 5.22 7.20
CA VAL A 384 -3.14 5.86 6.91
C VAL A 384 -2.68 6.73 8.08
N MET A 385 -3.56 7.60 8.59
CA MET A 385 -3.26 8.43 9.76
C MET A 385 -2.88 7.57 10.98
N PHE A 386 -3.62 6.49 11.25
CA PHE A 386 -3.31 5.59 12.35
C PHE A 386 -1.95 4.91 12.17
N THR A 387 -1.61 4.43 10.97
CA THR A 387 -0.30 3.80 10.72
C THR A 387 0.85 4.79 10.86
N ASP A 388 0.64 6.05 10.47
CA ASP A 388 1.64 7.10 10.63
C ASP A 388 1.84 7.43 12.12
N ILE A 389 0.76 7.55 12.89
CA ILE A 389 0.80 7.74 14.34
C ILE A 389 1.50 6.54 15.01
N LEU A 390 1.14 5.31 14.64
CA LEU A 390 1.77 4.10 15.18
C LEU A 390 3.28 4.09 14.91
N TRP A 391 3.71 4.50 13.72
CA TRP A 391 5.12 4.60 13.39
C TRP A 391 5.83 5.63 14.24
N THR A 392 5.28 6.84 14.38
CA THR A 392 5.85 7.87 15.27
C THR A 392 5.92 7.37 16.71
N PHE A 393 4.86 6.75 17.22
CA PHE A 393 4.83 6.12 18.54
C PHE A 393 5.93 5.08 18.69
N CYS A 394 6.11 4.15 17.74
CA CYS A 394 7.15 3.13 17.78
C CYS A 394 8.56 3.75 17.83
N GLN A 395 8.80 4.84 17.12
CA GLN A 395 10.08 5.57 17.18
C GLN A 395 10.34 6.14 18.58
N PHE A 396 9.33 6.75 19.21
CA PHE A 396 9.45 7.28 20.57
C PHE A 396 9.47 6.18 21.65
N PHE A 397 8.78 5.06 21.42
CA PHE A 397 8.67 3.94 22.36
C PHE A 397 10.03 3.34 22.72
N LEU A 398 11.01 3.39 21.82
CA LEU A 398 12.38 2.94 22.10
C LEU A 398 13.02 3.66 23.30
N VAL A 399 12.72 4.95 23.52
CA VAL A 399 13.21 5.69 24.68
C VAL A 399 12.55 5.17 25.96
N PHE A 400 11.27 4.79 25.89
CA PHE A 400 10.51 4.28 27.03
C PHE A 400 10.96 2.89 27.47
N VAL A 401 11.37 2.03 26.51
CA VAL A 401 11.90 0.69 26.83
C VAL A 401 13.07 0.77 27.80
N LEU A 402 13.94 1.79 27.71
CA LEU A 402 15.06 1.98 28.63
C LEU A 402 14.58 2.18 30.08
N PHE A 403 13.56 3.02 30.26
CA PHE A 403 12.99 3.27 31.58
C PHE A 403 12.18 2.09 32.09
N ILE A 404 11.40 1.42 31.24
CA ILE A 404 10.67 0.20 31.60
C ILE A 404 11.65 -0.87 32.10
N VAL A 405 12.79 -1.04 31.44
CA VAL A 405 13.83 -1.98 31.88
C VAL A 405 14.44 -1.55 33.21
N ALA A 406 14.80 -0.28 33.36
CA ALA A 406 15.40 0.23 34.60
C ALA A 406 14.46 0.07 35.80
N PHE A 407 13.22 0.54 35.70
CA PHE A 407 12.24 0.41 36.78
C PHE A 407 11.78 -1.04 36.98
N GLY A 408 11.57 -1.80 35.91
CA GLY A 408 11.09 -3.19 35.99
C GLY A 408 12.08 -4.12 36.67
N LEU A 409 13.37 -3.99 36.37
CA LEU A 409 14.40 -4.75 37.09
C LEU A 409 14.58 -4.27 38.53
N THR A 410 14.38 -2.98 38.79
CA THR A 410 14.45 -2.44 40.16
C THR A 410 13.29 -2.96 41.02
N PHE A 411 12.06 -2.95 40.50
CA PHE A 411 10.92 -3.55 41.19
C PHE A 411 11.04 -5.07 41.32
N HIS A 412 11.63 -5.76 40.33
CA HIS A 412 11.94 -7.19 40.45
C HIS A 412 12.80 -7.51 41.67
N VAL A 413 13.80 -6.68 41.95
CA VAL A 413 14.69 -6.87 43.11
C VAL A 413 13.98 -6.55 44.42
N LEU A 414 13.19 -5.47 44.46
CA LEU A 414 12.53 -4.98 45.68
C LEU A 414 11.29 -5.79 46.09
N LEU A 415 10.55 -6.31 45.11
CA LEU A 415 9.23 -6.92 45.29
C LEU A 415 9.21 -8.38 44.81
N LYS A 416 10.36 -9.05 44.76
CA LYS A 416 10.50 -10.43 44.24
C LYS A 416 9.53 -11.43 44.90
N ASN A 417 9.14 -11.17 46.14
CA ASN A 417 8.19 -11.98 46.90
C ASN A 417 6.76 -11.96 46.33
N GLN A 418 6.41 -10.94 45.56
CA GLN A 418 5.08 -10.79 44.98
C GLN A 418 4.98 -11.54 43.64
N ALA A 419 3.80 -12.12 43.38
CA ALA A 419 3.55 -12.89 42.17
C ALA A 419 3.80 -12.07 40.89
N SER A 420 3.43 -10.78 40.89
CA SER A 420 3.61 -9.86 39.76
C SER A 420 5.08 -9.57 39.43
N PHE A 421 5.99 -9.66 40.41
CA PHE A 421 7.41 -9.37 40.24
C PHE A 421 8.30 -10.60 40.43
N SER A 422 7.71 -11.79 40.47
CA SER A 422 8.41 -13.07 40.70
C SER A 422 9.48 -13.41 39.66
N SER A 423 9.28 -12.99 38.40
CA SER A 423 10.26 -13.18 37.31
C SER A 423 10.58 -11.85 36.62
N PRO A 424 11.78 -11.70 36.02
CA PRO A 424 12.13 -10.48 35.30
C PRO A 424 11.16 -10.15 34.17
N ALA A 425 10.70 -11.15 33.41
CA ALA A 425 9.74 -10.94 32.32
C ALA A 425 8.37 -10.45 32.82
N ARG A 426 7.87 -11.01 33.93
CA ARG A 426 6.63 -10.55 34.56
C ARG A 426 6.76 -9.16 35.16
N SER A 427 7.92 -8.85 35.74
CA SER A 427 8.22 -7.54 36.32
C SER A 427 8.22 -6.46 35.24
N LEU A 428 8.86 -6.73 34.10
CA LEU A 428 8.85 -5.84 32.93
C LEU A 428 7.43 -5.63 32.39
N LEU A 429 6.65 -6.71 32.25
CA LEU A 429 5.26 -6.62 31.81
C LEU A 429 4.41 -5.78 32.78
N LYS A 430 4.54 -6.03 34.10
CA LYS A 430 3.82 -5.27 35.12
C LYS A 430 4.23 -3.80 35.09
N THR A 431 5.51 -3.47 34.89
CA THR A 431 5.93 -2.06 34.73
C THR A 431 5.35 -1.38 33.49
N THR A 432 5.22 -2.09 32.38
CA THR A 432 4.55 -1.55 31.18
C THR A 432 3.08 -1.28 31.46
N VAL A 433 2.38 -2.17 32.17
CA VAL A 433 0.98 -1.95 32.58
C VAL A 433 0.86 -0.74 33.51
N MET A 434 1.76 -0.63 34.51
CA MET A 434 1.78 0.52 35.41
C MET A 434 2.09 1.84 34.67
N MET A 435 2.80 1.82 33.53
CA MET A 435 3.05 3.01 32.72
C MET A 435 1.76 3.62 32.15
N ILE A 436 0.77 2.78 31.82
CA ILE A 436 -0.52 3.21 31.25
C ILE A 436 -1.38 3.96 32.29
N GLY A 437 -1.07 3.81 33.58
CA GLY A 437 -1.79 4.45 34.69
C GLY A 437 -2.54 3.47 35.59
N GLU A 438 -2.46 2.16 35.32
CA GLU A 438 -3.05 1.12 36.16
C GLU A 438 -2.15 0.83 37.37
N PHE A 439 -2.32 1.64 38.43
CA PHE A 439 -1.65 1.42 39.71
C PHE A 439 -2.57 0.64 40.65
N GLU A 440 -2.34 -0.66 40.75
CA GLU A 440 -2.93 -1.49 41.80
C GLU A 440 -2.17 -1.27 43.12
N PHE A 441 -2.17 -0.03 43.63
CA PHE A 441 -1.38 0.33 44.81
C PHE A 441 -1.85 -0.44 46.04
N ASP A 442 -3.17 -0.56 46.23
CA ASP A 442 -3.72 -1.12 47.46
C ASP A 442 -3.44 -2.62 47.61
N THR A 443 -3.50 -3.38 46.52
CA THR A 443 -3.28 -4.84 46.54
C THR A 443 -1.81 -5.23 46.46
N GLN A 444 -0.92 -4.32 46.04
CA GLN A 444 0.51 -4.60 45.86
C GLN A 444 1.39 -3.93 46.91
N TYR A 445 0.95 -2.86 47.57
CA TYR A 445 1.80 -2.07 48.48
C TYR A 445 1.21 -1.87 49.88
N THR A 446 -0.04 -2.30 50.09
CA THR A 446 -0.67 -2.39 51.42
C THR A 446 -1.05 -3.83 51.70
N THR A 447 -0.50 -4.38 52.78
CA THR A 447 -0.95 -5.67 53.30
C THR A 447 -2.31 -5.50 53.95
N GLU A 448 -3.37 -5.96 53.30
CA GLU A 448 -4.61 -6.25 54.01
C GLU A 448 -4.34 -7.42 54.96
N ILE A 449 -4.42 -7.15 56.26
CA ILE A 449 -4.36 -8.15 57.31
C ILE A 449 -5.67 -8.94 57.24
N THR A 450 -5.72 -9.98 56.41
CA THR A 450 -6.80 -10.97 56.47
C THR A 450 -6.56 -11.88 57.69
N PRO A 451 -7.60 -12.29 58.43
CA PRO A 451 -7.45 -13.07 59.66
C PRO A 451 -6.91 -14.50 59.46
N GLU A 452 -6.79 -14.96 58.22
CA GLU A 452 -6.42 -16.33 57.87
C GLU A 452 -5.01 -16.37 57.28
N GLY A 453 -4.02 -16.58 58.15
CA GLY A 453 -2.58 -16.50 57.86
C GLY A 453 -2.03 -17.63 56.98
N GLN A 454 -2.46 -17.74 55.72
CA GLN A 454 -1.83 -18.66 54.74
C GLN A 454 -0.99 -17.96 53.66
N ASN A 455 -1.20 -16.66 53.38
CA ASN A 455 -0.42 -15.90 52.38
C ASN A 455 0.41 -14.74 52.99
N MET A 456 0.63 -14.75 54.31
CA MET A 456 1.14 -13.61 55.07
C MET A 456 2.56 -13.15 54.69
N HIS A 457 3.36 -13.99 54.02
CA HIS A 457 4.74 -13.67 53.63
C HIS A 457 4.93 -13.27 52.16
N SER A 458 3.97 -13.55 51.27
CA SER A 458 4.10 -13.25 49.83
C SER A 458 3.84 -11.79 49.50
N ASP A 459 3.01 -11.10 50.28
CA ASP A 459 2.46 -9.79 49.89
C ASP A 459 3.04 -8.61 50.70
N GLN A 460 3.91 -8.87 51.68
CA GLN A 460 4.57 -7.83 52.48
C GLN A 460 5.66 -7.08 51.71
N VAL A 461 5.74 -5.75 51.89
CA VAL A 461 6.82 -4.92 51.34
C VAL A 461 7.98 -4.87 52.35
N TYR A 462 9.10 -5.52 52.05
CA TYR A 462 10.23 -5.59 52.99
C TYR A 462 11.07 -4.31 53.06
N TYR A 463 11.15 -3.54 51.96
CA TYR A 463 11.99 -2.36 51.83
C TYR A 463 11.17 -1.09 51.59
N GLU A 464 10.17 -0.86 52.44
CA GLU A 464 9.15 0.20 52.31
C GLU A 464 9.71 1.56 51.89
N GLY A 465 10.71 2.09 52.58
CA GLY A 465 11.24 3.43 52.29
C GLY A 465 11.82 3.58 50.86
N VAL A 466 12.61 2.60 50.42
CA VAL A 466 13.22 2.61 49.08
C VAL A 466 12.17 2.33 48.02
N THR A 467 11.29 1.37 48.28
CA THR A 467 10.18 1.00 47.39
C THR A 467 9.24 2.18 47.14
N TYR A 468 8.76 2.86 48.18
CA TYR A 468 7.88 4.02 48.03
C TYR A 468 8.58 5.20 47.33
N THR A 469 9.87 5.42 47.59
CA THR A 469 10.64 6.48 46.92
C THR A 469 10.76 6.23 45.42
N ILE A 470 11.11 5.00 45.02
CA ILE A 470 11.22 4.60 43.62
C ILE A 470 9.86 4.59 42.94
N PHE A 471 8.80 4.21 43.65
CA PHE A 471 7.43 4.25 43.15
C PHE A 471 6.95 5.69 42.89
N ILE A 472 7.21 6.63 43.80
CA ILE A 472 6.92 8.06 43.60
C ILE A 472 7.70 8.60 42.40
N LEU A 473 8.99 8.26 42.29
CA LEU A 473 9.82 8.66 41.14
C LEU A 473 9.26 8.10 39.83
N PHE A 474 8.81 6.84 39.83
CA PHE A 474 8.17 6.19 38.69
C PHE A 474 6.88 6.92 38.27
N LEU A 475 6.00 7.26 39.22
CA LEU A 475 4.77 8.02 38.93
C LEU A 475 5.05 9.37 38.26
N VAL A 476 6.02 10.12 38.78
CA VAL A 476 6.37 11.43 38.23
C VAL A 476 6.98 11.30 36.83
N LEU A 477 7.97 10.41 36.65
CA LEU A 477 8.68 10.29 35.39
C LEU A 477 7.87 9.59 34.30
N MET A 478 7.31 8.41 34.59
CA MET A 478 6.65 7.57 33.58
C MET A 478 5.21 8.01 33.33
N SER A 479 4.46 8.24 34.40
CA SER A 479 3.00 8.41 34.32
C SER A 479 2.59 9.86 34.09
N ILE A 480 3.37 10.83 34.59
CA ILE A 480 3.08 12.25 34.43
C ILE A 480 3.92 12.86 33.30
N LEU A 481 5.25 12.78 33.35
CA LEU A 481 6.08 13.48 32.34
C LEU A 481 6.02 12.80 30.98
N ILE A 482 6.23 11.48 30.93
CA ILE A 482 6.32 10.76 29.66
C ILE A 482 4.97 10.61 28.97
N MET A 483 3.89 10.27 29.70
CA MET A 483 2.55 10.21 29.08
C MET A 483 2.12 11.56 28.51
N ASN A 484 2.44 12.68 29.17
CA ASN A 484 2.13 14.01 28.65
C ASN A 484 3.04 14.42 27.47
N LEU A 485 4.26 13.88 27.39
CA LEU A 485 5.12 14.05 26.22
C LEU A 485 4.58 13.29 25.01
N LEU A 486 3.92 12.15 25.22
CA LEU A 486 3.34 11.33 24.14
C LEU A 486 2.08 11.95 23.52
N VAL A 487 1.32 12.70 24.32
CA VAL A 487 0.09 13.38 23.89
C VAL A 487 0.39 14.66 23.08
N ARG A 488 1.60 15.22 23.18
CA ARG A 488 2.03 16.42 22.46
C ARG A 488 2.93 16.07 21.29
#